data_AF-A0A2T4CNU9-F1
#
_entry.id   AF-A0A2T4CNU9-F1
#
_cell.length_a   1.000
_cell.length_b   1.000
_cell.length_c   1.000
_cell.angle_alpha   90.00
_cell.angle_beta   90.00
_cell.angle_gamma   90.00
#
_symmetry.space_group_name_H-M   'P 1'
#
loop_
_entity.id
_entity.type
_entity.pdbx_description
1 polymer ?
#
loop_
_entity_poly.entity_id
_entity_poly.type
_entity_poly.pdbx_seq_one_letter_code
_entity_poly.pdbx_strand_id
1 'polypeptide(L)'
;MNIKNSKIRYSTAPVAVIAEEIGARLKQARLNKNFTQQEVADKVGISRRTLVAAEQGNAKLDTLIGIMQVLGVIDQLDVFLPEQDISPLQLAKLKGKQRQRASGQMSQDDDMEQW
;
A
#
# COMPACT_ATOMS: atom_id res chain seq x y z
N MET A 1 -3.17 -0.99 33.95
CA MET A 1 -3.18 0.34 33.30
C MET A 1 -3.74 0.17 31.90
N ASN A 2 -5.01 0.55 31.71
CA ASN A 2 -5.69 0.46 30.42
C ASN A 2 -5.60 1.84 29.77
N ILE A 3 -4.66 2.02 28.83
CA ILE A 3 -4.47 3.30 28.16
C ILE A 3 -5.66 3.49 27.25
N LYS A 4 -6.37 4.58 27.55
CA LYS A 4 -7.59 5.02 26.89
C LYS A 4 -7.38 5.05 25.38
N ASN A 5 -8.39 4.54 24.67
CA ASN A 5 -8.61 4.74 23.24
C ASN A 5 -8.87 6.24 22.99
N SER A 6 -7.86 7.10 23.14
CA SER A 6 -7.92 8.48 22.68
C SER A 6 -7.83 8.41 21.17
N LYS A 7 -8.89 8.81 20.44
CA LYS A 7 -8.87 8.88 18.98
C LYS A 7 -7.64 9.69 18.53
N ILE A 8 -6.61 9.01 18.04
CA ILE A 8 -5.42 9.64 17.49
C ILE A 8 -5.86 10.51 16.32
N ARG A 9 -5.49 11.79 16.34
CA ARG A 9 -5.67 12.67 15.19
C ARG A 9 -4.54 12.40 14.21
N TYR A 10 -4.79 11.53 13.23
CA TYR A 10 -3.79 11.12 12.25
C TYR A 10 -3.14 12.29 11.49
N SER A 11 -3.89 13.38 11.24
CA SER A 11 -3.40 14.55 10.52
C SER A 11 -2.32 15.36 11.26
N THR A 12 -2.17 15.18 12.57
CA THR A 12 -1.25 15.98 13.40
C THR A 12 -0.34 15.13 14.28
N ALA A 13 -0.55 13.81 14.31
CA ALA A 13 0.25 12.91 15.13
C ALA A 13 1.61 12.62 14.46
N PRO A 14 2.69 12.45 15.24
CA PRO A 14 3.96 11.98 14.71
C PRO A 14 3.81 10.59 14.07
N VAL A 15 4.55 10.35 12.99
CA VAL A 15 4.52 9.07 12.26
C VAL A 15 4.78 7.87 13.17
N ALA A 16 5.75 7.98 14.09
CA ALA A 16 6.07 6.92 15.04
C ALA A 16 4.88 6.54 15.93
N VAL A 17 4.09 7.52 16.39
CA VAL A 17 2.90 7.27 17.22
C VAL A 17 1.82 6.54 16.43
N ILE A 18 1.63 6.89 15.16
CA ILE A 18 0.68 6.21 14.27
C ILE A 18 1.14 4.76 14.02
N ALA A 19 2.44 4.55 13.79
CA ALA A 19 3.01 3.24 13.56
C ALA A 19 2.89 2.34 14.80
N GLU A 20 3.21 2.85 15.99
CA GLU A 20 3.04 2.12 17.27
C GLU A 20 1.60 1.70 17.50
N GLU A 21 0.64 2.58 17.18
CA GLU A 21 -0.79 2.26 17.27
C GLU A 21 -1.18 1.11 16.30
N ILE A 22 -0.69 1.12 15.07
CA ILE A 22 -0.91 0.02 14.11
C ILE A 22 -0.28 -1.27 14.65
N GLY A 23 0.93 -1.20 15.19
CA GLY A 23 1.60 -2.34 15.83
C GLY A 23 0.80 -2.90 17.02
N ALA A 24 0.25 -2.03 17.86
CA ALA A 24 -0.60 -2.42 18.98
C ALA A 24 -1.87 -3.14 18.50
N ARG A 25 -2.47 -2.71 17.38
CA ARG A 25 -3.62 -3.39 16.77
C ARG A 25 -3.27 -4.79 16.27
N LEU A 26 -2.11 -4.97 15.62
CA LEU A 26 -1.63 -6.30 15.23
C LEU A 26 -1.45 -7.21 16.44
N LYS A 27 -0.88 -6.68 17.52
CA LYS A 27 -0.73 -7.42 18.78
C LYS A 27 -2.08 -7.87 19.33
N GLN A 28 -3.08 -6.99 19.34
CA GLN A 28 -4.43 -7.36 19.79
C GLN A 28 -5.08 -8.40 18.86
N ALA A 29 -4.95 -8.25 17.54
CA ALA A 29 -5.45 -9.24 16.58
C ALA A 29 -4.82 -10.63 16.79
N ARG A 30 -3.51 -10.69 17.08
CA ARG A 30 -2.83 -11.92 17.46
C ARG A 30 -3.40 -12.54 18.73
N LEU A 31 -3.55 -11.74 19.78
CA LEU A 31 -4.09 -12.21 21.06
C LEU A 31 -5.53 -12.73 20.92
N ASN A 32 -6.36 -12.09 20.10
CA ASN A 32 -7.73 -12.54 19.82
C ASN A 32 -7.78 -13.91 19.12
N LYS A 33 -6.71 -14.30 18.42
CA LYS A 33 -6.54 -15.62 17.80
C LYS A 33 -5.86 -16.63 18.73
N ASN A 34 -5.50 -16.26 19.96
CA ASN A 34 -4.73 -17.06 20.91
C ASN A 34 -3.37 -17.54 20.37
N PHE A 35 -2.75 -16.81 19.45
CA PHE A 35 -1.41 -17.15 18.97
C PHE A 35 -0.32 -16.49 19.81
N THR A 36 0.76 -17.22 20.04
CA THR A 36 2.02 -16.69 20.56
C THR A 36 2.77 -15.93 19.47
N GLN A 37 3.74 -15.13 19.88
CA GLN A 37 4.63 -14.46 18.93
C GLN A 37 5.46 -15.46 18.11
N GLN A 38 5.87 -16.58 18.71
CA GLN A 38 6.65 -17.58 17.99
C GLN A 38 5.82 -18.26 16.90
N GLU A 39 4.59 -18.66 17.20
CA GLU A 39 3.71 -19.34 16.23
C GLU A 39 3.40 -18.47 15.01
N VAL A 40 3.15 -17.18 15.19
CA VAL A 40 2.94 -16.27 14.05
C VAL A 40 4.23 -16.09 13.26
N ALA A 41 5.36 -15.91 13.94
CA ALA A 41 6.65 -15.75 13.28
C ALA A 41 7.00 -16.97 12.40
N ASP A 42 6.78 -18.19 12.92
CA ASP A 42 7.00 -19.43 12.18
C ASP A 42 6.08 -19.56 10.97
N LYS A 43 4.79 -19.21 11.12
CA LYS A 43 3.80 -19.25 10.02
C LYS A 43 4.10 -18.25 8.91
N VAL A 44 4.65 -17.08 9.25
CA VAL A 44 5.05 -16.05 8.27
C VAL A 44 6.44 -16.34 7.68
N GLY A 45 7.27 -17.12 8.37
CA GLY A 45 8.67 -17.37 7.99
C GLY A 45 9.62 -16.24 8.37
N ILE A 46 9.37 -15.57 9.51
CA ILE A 46 10.20 -14.48 10.04
C ILE A 46 10.74 -14.84 11.43
N SER A 47 11.71 -14.06 11.92
CA SER A 47 12.16 -14.21 13.31
C SER A 47 11.10 -13.71 14.30
N ARG A 48 11.05 -14.30 15.50
CA ARG A 48 10.23 -13.78 16.60
C ARG A 48 10.54 -12.31 16.93
N ARG A 49 11.81 -11.91 16.83
CA ARG A 49 12.24 -10.50 17.01
C ARG A 49 11.58 -9.58 15.99
N THR A 50 11.48 -10.01 14.74
CA THR A 50 10.80 -9.25 13.67
C THR A 50 9.33 -9.04 14.00
N LEU A 51 8.65 -10.08 14.52
CA LEU A 51 7.26 -9.92 14.94
C LEU A 51 7.11 -8.98 16.15
N VAL A 52 8.02 -9.04 17.14
CA VAL A 52 8.01 -8.09 18.26
C VAL A 52 8.17 -6.64 17.77
N ALA A 53 9.09 -6.41 16.83
CA ALA A 53 9.28 -5.09 16.22
C ALA A 53 8.02 -4.65 15.46
N ALA A 54 7.36 -5.55 14.72
CA ALA A 54 6.11 -5.27 14.02
C ALA A 54 4.99 -4.86 14.99
N GLU A 55 4.86 -5.55 16.12
CA GLU A 55 3.91 -5.19 17.19
C GLU A 55 4.22 -3.86 17.89
N GLN A 56 5.42 -3.31 17.66
CA GLN A 56 5.86 -2.00 18.13
C GLN A 56 5.83 -0.94 17.00
N GLY A 57 5.27 -1.26 15.84
CA GLY A 57 5.15 -0.34 14.71
C GLY A 57 6.36 -0.31 13.77
N ASN A 58 7.31 -1.24 13.92
CA ASN A 58 8.47 -1.33 13.04
C ASN A 58 8.44 -2.64 12.23
N ALA A 59 7.91 -2.56 11.02
CA ALA A 59 7.89 -3.65 10.06
C ALA A 59 8.03 -3.11 8.64
N LYS A 60 8.59 -3.94 7.75
CA LYS A 60 8.43 -3.75 6.31
C LYS A 60 6.99 -4.09 5.91
N LEU A 61 6.55 -3.53 4.79
CA LEU A 61 5.18 -3.69 4.30
C LEU A 61 4.84 -5.16 3.97
N ASP A 62 5.75 -5.89 3.33
CA ASP A 62 5.61 -7.32 3.04
C ASP A 62 5.41 -8.16 4.32
N THR A 63 6.17 -7.84 5.37
CA THR A 63 6.10 -8.49 6.68
C THR A 63 4.76 -8.21 7.35
N LEU A 64 4.29 -6.95 7.29
CA LEU A 64 2.97 -6.55 7.79
C LEU A 64 1.87 -7.35 7.10
N ILE A 65 1.89 -7.41 5.77
CA ILE A 65 0.93 -8.14 4.95
C ILE A 65 0.92 -9.63 5.32
N GLY A 66 2.10 -10.26 5.43
CA GLY A 66 2.21 -11.67 5.83
C GLY A 66 1.64 -11.94 7.22
N ILE A 67 1.90 -11.06 8.19
CA ILE A 67 1.29 -11.15 9.53
C ILE A 67 -0.22 -11.01 9.44
N MET A 68 -0.75 -10.03 8.70
CA MET A 68 -2.20 -9.83 8.54
C MET A 68 -2.88 -11.05 7.91
N GLN A 69 -2.23 -11.71 6.95
CA GLN A 69 -2.71 -12.94 6.32
C GLN A 69 -2.79 -14.10 7.32
N VAL A 70 -1.73 -14.34 8.11
CA VAL A 70 -1.73 -15.38 9.16
C VAL A 70 -2.78 -15.11 10.24
N LEU A 71 -2.99 -13.84 10.57
CA LEU A 71 -4.01 -13.42 11.54
C LEU A 71 -5.43 -13.39 10.96
N GLY A 72 -5.61 -13.60 9.64
CA GLY A 72 -6.90 -13.59 8.97
C GLY A 72 -7.60 -12.22 9.00
N VAL A 73 -6.83 -11.15 8.90
CA VAL A 73 -7.31 -9.74 8.89
C VAL A 73 -6.87 -8.99 7.63
N ILE A 74 -6.44 -9.71 6.60
CA ILE A 74 -5.89 -9.13 5.37
C ILE A 74 -6.88 -8.23 4.64
N ASP A 75 -8.17 -8.58 4.66
CA ASP A 75 -9.24 -7.80 4.01
C ASP A 75 -9.40 -6.39 4.59
N GLN A 76 -8.81 -6.09 5.74
CA GLN A 76 -8.77 -4.73 6.29
C GLN A 76 -7.92 -3.76 5.44
N LEU A 77 -7.08 -4.27 4.53
CA LEU A 77 -6.30 -3.44 3.61
C LEU A 77 -7.20 -2.59 2.70
N ASP A 78 -8.36 -3.11 2.28
CA ASP A 78 -9.32 -2.40 1.44
C ASP A 78 -9.88 -1.16 2.14
N VAL A 79 -9.98 -1.21 3.47
CA VAL A 79 -10.43 -0.07 4.29
C VAL A 79 -9.26 0.86 4.62
N PHE A 80 -8.06 0.30 4.84
CA PHE A 80 -6.87 1.07 5.18
C PHE A 80 -6.42 1.98 4.03
N LEU A 81 -6.38 1.42 2.82
CA LEU A 81 -6.01 2.14 1.60
C LEU A 81 -6.85 1.61 0.43
N PRO A 82 -8.06 2.16 0.21
CA PRO A 82 -8.92 1.72 -0.87
C PRO A 82 -8.29 2.01 -2.23
N GLU A 83 -8.70 1.26 -3.26
CA GLU A 83 -8.31 1.53 -4.64
C GLU A 83 -8.60 2.99 -5.01
N GLN A 84 -7.62 3.64 -5.63
CA GLN A 84 -7.75 5.04 -6.04
C GLN A 84 -8.33 5.07 -7.46
N ASP A 85 -9.64 5.30 -7.55
CA ASP A 85 -10.33 5.42 -8.82
C ASP A 85 -9.79 6.60 -9.65
N ILE A 86 -9.58 6.36 -10.95
CA ILE A 86 -9.22 7.42 -11.88
C ILE A 86 -10.45 8.29 -12.11
N SER A 87 -10.37 9.57 -11.76
CA SER A 87 -11.44 10.53 -12.00
C SER A 87 -11.85 10.54 -13.49
N PRO A 88 -13.16 10.67 -13.82
CA PRO A 88 -13.63 10.81 -15.19
C PRO A 88 -12.91 11.91 -16.00
N LEU A 89 -12.50 12.99 -15.34
CA LEU A 89 -11.69 14.07 -15.96
C LEU A 89 -10.28 13.58 -16.33
N GLN A 90 -9.69 12.73 -15.52
CA GLN A 90 -8.37 12.17 -15.75
C GLN A 90 -8.43 11.08 -16.84
N LEU A 91 -9.50 10.29 -16.89
CA LEU A 91 -9.83 9.40 -18.02
C LEU A 91 -10.03 10.17 -19.33
N ALA A 92 -10.75 11.29 -19.30
CA ALA A 92 -10.95 12.14 -20.48
C ALA A 92 -9.62 12.74 -20.98
N LYS A 93 -8.73 13.17 -20.07
CA LYS A 93 -7.37 13.62 -20.43
C LYS A 93 -6.50 12.50 -21.01
N LEU A 94 -6.62 11.26 -20.50
CA LEU A 94 -5.91 10.09 -21.02
C LEU A 94 -6.43 9.71 -22.43
N LYS A 95 -7.74 9.79 -22.66
CA LYS A 95 -8.37 9.58 -23.99
C LYS A 95 -8.14 10.74 -24.97
N GLY A 96 -7.89 11.94 -24.47
CA GLY A 96 -7.66 13.16 -25.26
C GLY A 96 -6.37 13.16 -26.10
N LYS A 97 -5.51 12.13 -25.97
CA LYS A 97 -4.33 11.89 -26.82
C LYS A 97 -4.58 10.88 -27.94
N GLN A 98 -5.82 10.62 -28.35
CA GLN A 98 -6.05 9.94 -29.63
C GLN A 98 -5.74 10.90 -30.78
N ARG A 99 -4.71 10.57 -31.58
CA ARG A 99 -4.39 11.31 -32.81
C ARG A 99 -5.60 11.25 -33.73
N GLN A 100 -6.23 12.40 -33.99
CA GLN A 100 -7.37 12.49 -34.91
C GLN A 100 -6.94 12.67 -36.37
N ARG A 101 -5.65 12.92 -36.65
CA ARG A 101 -5.10 13.05 -38.00
C ARG A 101 -3.68 12.51 -38.09
N ALA A 102 -3.34 11.93 -39.23
CA ALA A 102 -1.95 11.64 -39.57
C ALA A 102 -1.24 12.95 -39.93
N SER A 103 -0.05 13.19 -39.36
CA SER A 103 0.90 14.14 -39.93
C SER A 103 1.68 13.37 -41.00
N GLY A 104 1.41 13.63 -42.27
CA GLY A 104 2.27 13.12 -43.34
C GLY A 104 3.67 13.67 -43.14
N GLN A 105 4.66 12.79 -42.96
CA GLN A 105 6.05 13.16 -43.20
C GLN A 105 6.17 13.37 -44.70
N MET A 106 6.27 14.63 -45.12
CA MET A 106 6.69 14.97 -46.46
C MET A 106 8.22 14.81 -46.48
N SER A 107 8.66 13.58 -46.67
CA SER A 107 10.01 13.24 -47.10
C SER A 107 9.93 12.93 -48.58
N GLN A 108 10.39 13.87 -49.40
CA GLN A 108 10.77 13.65 -50.79
C GLN A 108 11.72 14.78 -51.20
N ASP A 109 12.99 14.59 -50.84
CA ASP A 109 14.07 14.93 -51.76
C ASP A 109 14.14 13.82 -52.82
N ASP A 110 14.54 14.24 -54.03
CA ASP A 110 14.83 13.48 -55.25
C ASP A 110 13.64 12.99 -56.11
N ASP A 111 13.35 13.71 -57.20
CA ASP A 111 13.87 13.30 -58.52
C ASP A 111 13.71 14.38 -59.63
N MET A 112 14.65 14.30 -60.56
CA MET A 112 14.98 15.08 -61.77
C MET A 112 13.84 15.47 -62.74
N GLU A 113 14.03 16.60 -63.45
CA GLU A 113 14.04 16.73 -64.94
C GLU A 113 14.42 18.17 -65.34
N GLN A 114 15.63 18.41 -65.85
CA GLN A 114 15.96 18.62 -67.28
C GLN A 114 15.10 19.67 -68.02
N TRP A 115 15.55 20.93 -68.05
CA TRP A 115 16.06 21.68 -69.23
C TRP A 115 16.60 23.05 -68.81
#